data_AF-A0A9W6L8F9-F1
#
_entry.id   AF-A0A9W6L8F9-F1
#
_cell.length_a   1.000
_cell.length_b   1.000
_cell.length_c   1.000
_cell.angle_alpha   90.00
_cell.angle_beta   90.00
_cell.angle_gamma   90.00
#
_symmetry.space_group_name_H-M   'P 1'
#
loop_
_entity.id
_entity.type
_entity.pdbx_description
1 polymer ?
#
loop_
_entity_poly.entity_id
_entity_poly.type
_entity_poly.pdbx_seq_one_letter_code
_entity_poly.pdbx_strand_id
1 'polypeptide(L)'
;MNFEFHNPTRIIFGAGTLSRLGEVVRTHGTRALLVTGGGSVKKSGVFDRTVTSLKAAGVSVVECSGVEPNPRITTVRGVAPSSHGTSAAT
;
A
#
# COMPACT_ATOMS: atom_id res chain seq x y z
N MET A 1 36.01 -17.80 2.57
CA MET A 1 34.87 -17.15 3.25
C MET A 1 33.64 -17.45 2.40
N ASN A 2 32.67 -18.17 2.95
CA ASN A 2 31.49 -18.60 2.20
C ASN A 2 30.29 -17.83 2.72
N PHE A 3 29.49 -17.26 1.82
CA PHE A 3 28.23 -16.60 2.17
C PHE A 3 27.12 -17.08 1.24
N GLU A 4 25.91 -17.10 1.78
CA GLU A 4 24.67 -17.36 1.04
C GLU A 4 23.75 -16.15 1.22
N PHE A 5 23.17 -15.67 0.12
CA PHE A 5 22.28 -14.51 0.11
C PHE A 5 20.97 -14.88 -0.56
N HIS A 6 19.86 -14.72 0.17
CA HIS A 6 18.52 -14.95 -0.33
C HIS A 6 17.66 -13.71 -0.11
N ASN A 7 17.16 -13.12 -1.20
CA ASN A 7 16.19 -12.04 -1.17
C ASN A 7 14.95 -12.44 -1.99
N PRO A 8 13.85 -12.84 -1.34
CA PRO A 8 12.62 -13.21 -2.04
C PRO A 8 11.86 -12.00 -2.62
N THR A 9 12.27 -10.77 -2.27
CA THR A 9 11.60 -9.55 -2.70
C THR A 9 11.89 -9.25 -4.16
N ARG A 10 10.84 -9.15 -4.98
CA ARG A 10 10.94 -8.66 -6.35
C ARG A 10 11.09 -7.13 -6.36
N ILE A 11 12.25 -6.65 -6.81
CA ILE A 11 12.53 -5.22 -6.95
C ILE A 11 12.23 -4.78 -8.39
N ILE A 12 11.34 -3.80 -8.56
CA ILE A 12 11.05 -3.16 -9.85
C ILE A 12 11.57 -1.72 -9.77
N PHE A 13 12.62 -1.41 -10.52
CA PHE A 13 13.35 -0.14 -10.42
C PHE A 13 13.39 0.59 -11.77
N GLY A 14 13.40 1.92 -11.72
CA GLY A 14 13.46 2.81 -12.89
C GLY A 14 12.44 3.93 -12.84
N ALA A 15 12.69 5.02 -13.57
CA ALA A 15 11.75 6.12 -13.70
C ALA A 15 10.42 5.63 -14.32
N GLY A 16 9.29 6.11 -13.80
CA GLY A 16 7.95 5.77 -14.33
C GLY A 16 7.40 4.40 -13.93
N THR A 17 8.18 3.55 -13.24
CA THR A 17 7.77 2.18 -12.86
C THR A 17 6.53 2.11 -11.96
N LEU A 18 6.22 3.19 -11.22
CA LEU A 18 4.99 3.29 -10.40
C LEU A 18 3.70 3.07 -11.22
N SER A 19 3.71 3.37 -12.53
CA SER A 19 2.56 3.14 -13.41
C SER A 19 2.13 1.66 -13.47
N ARG A 20 3.09 0.74 -13.27
CA ARG A 20 2.88 -0.72 -13.31
C ARG A 20 2.40 -1.31 -11.98
N LEU A 21 2.25 -0.48 -10.93
CA LEU A 21 1.90 -0.94 -9.60
C LEU A 21 0.59 -1.73 -9.60
N GLY A 22 -0.44 -1.22 -10.29
CA GLY A 22 -1.74 -1.87 -10.42
C GLY A 22 -1.65 -3.28 -10.99
N GLU A 23 -0.90 -3.46 -12.08
CA GLU A 23 -0.70 -4.77 -12.72
C GLU A 23 -0.07 -5.78 -11.76
N VAL A 24 0.95 -5.34 -11.00
CA VAL A 24 1.66 -6.19 -10.03
C VAL A 24 0.76 -6.52 -8.84
N VAL A 25 0.06 -5.53 -8.28
CA VAL A 25 -0.81 -5.75 -7.12
C VAL A 25 -2.00 -6.64 -7.48
N ARG A 26 -2.52 -6.54 -8.70
CA ARG A 26 -3.66 -7.36 -9.17
C ARG A 26 -3.37 -8.85 -9.10
N THR A 27 -2.12 -9.29 -9.23
CA THR A 27 -1.76 -10.72 -9.09
C THR A 27 -1.88 -11.24 -7.66
N HIS A 28 -2.00 -10.33 -6.67
CA HIS A 28 -2.14 -10.66 -5.25
C HIS A 28 -3.57 -10.47 -4.73
N GLY A 29 -4.44 -9.75 -5.45
CA GLY A 29 -5.83 -9.56 -5.07
C GLY A 29 -6.51 -8.36 -5.71
N THR A 30 -7.76 -8.12 -5.32
CA THR A 30 -8.63 -7.07 -5.89
C THR A 30 -8.96 -5.97 -4.89
N ARG A 31 -8.48 -6.08 -3.65
CA ARG A 31 -8.65 -5.10 -2.58
C ARG A 31 -7.32 -4.86 -1.89
N ALA A 32 -6.92 -3.59 -1.76
CA ALA A 32 -5.68 -3.18 -1.11
C ALA A 32 -5.99 -2.22 0.04
N LEU A 33 -5.30 -2.42 1.17
CA LEU A 33 -5.23 -1.44 2.24
C LEU A 33 -4.00 -0.57 2.01
N LEU A 34 -4.19 0.72 1.74
CA LEU A 34 -3.12 1.67 1.50
C LEU A 34 -2.75 2.38 2.81
N VAL A 35 -1.67 1.91 3.43
CA VAL A 35 -1.16 2.44 4.71
C VAL A 35 -0.17 3.57 4.47
N THR A 36 -0.40 4.74 5.07
CA THR A 36 0.42 5.95 4.88
C THR A 36 0.66 6.70 6.18
N GLY A 37 1.78 7.41 6.26
CA GLY A 37 2.12 8.26 7.42
C GLY A 37 1.45 9.65 7.38
N GLY A 38 2.05 10.63 8.03
CA GLY A 38 1.51 11.99 8.24
C GLY A 38 1.31 12.89 7.01
N GLY A 39 1.26 12.35 5.79
CA GLY A 39 0.79 13.07 4.59
C GLY A 39 1.86 13.53 3.60
N SER A 40 3.15 13.25 3.81
CA SER A 40 4.22 13.57 2.84
C SER A 40 3.97 12.97 1.45
N VAL A 41 3.45 11.74 1.41
CA VAL A 41 3.07 10.98 0.21
C VAL A 41 1.91 11.61 -0.58
N LYS A 42 1.01 12.34 0.09
CA LYS A 42 -0.04 13.12 -0.57
C LYS A 42 0.55 14.41 -1.17
N LYS A 43 1.40 15.12 -0.43
CA LYS A 43 2.05 16.36 -0.90
C LYS A 43 2.93 16.13 -2.13
N SER A 44 3.54 14.96 -2.27
CA SER A 44 4.40 14.60 -3.42
C SER A 44 3.64 14.07 -4.64
N GLY A 45 2.32 13.92 -4.56
CA GLY A 45 1.51 13.30 -5.63
C GLY A 45 1.80 11.82 -5.87
N VAL A 46 2.56 11.15 -4.99
CA VAL A 46 2.80 9.70 -5.06
C VAL A 46 1.52 8.93 -4.69
N PHE A 47 0.75 9.45 -3.73
CA PHE A 47 -0.53 8.87 -3.34
C PHE A 47 -1.48 8.77 -4.54
N ASP A 48 -1.69 9.87 -5.25
CA ASP A 48 -2.66 9.94 -6.34
C ASP A 48 -2.27 9.04 -7.50
N ARG A 49 -0.97 9.00 -7.85
CA ARG A 49 -0.44 8.10 -8.89
C ARG A 49 -0.61 6.63 -8.51
N THR A 50 -0.38 6.30 -7.24
CA THR A 50 -0.60 4.95 -6.69
C THR A 50 -2.06 4.53 -6.82
N VAL A 51 -2.98 5.35 -6.31
CA VAL A 51 -4.43 5.08 -6.35
C VAL A 51 -4.93 4.99 -7.78
N THR A 52 -4.43 5.86 -8.67
CA THR A 52 -4.79 5.84 -10.10
C THR A 52 -4.37 4.53 -10.77
N SER A 53 -3.12 4.10 -10.57
CA SER A 53 -2.62 2.83 -11.12
C SER A 53 -3.41 1.62 -10.59
N LEU A 54 -3.70 1.59 -9.28
CA LEU A 54 -4.49 0.52 -8.66
C LEU A 54 -5.93 0.45 -9.21
N LYS A 55 -6.61 1.60 -9.29
CA LYS A 55 -7.98 1.67 -9.83
C LYS A 55 -8.03 1.26 -11.30
N ALA A 56 -7.07 1.67 -12.11
CA ALA A 56 -6.98 1.27 -13.52
C ALA A 56 -6.86 -0.26 -13.69
N ALA A 57 -6.22 -0.95 -12.74
CA ALA A 57 -6.13 -2.41 -12.69
C ALA A 57 -7.33 -3.09 -11.99
N GLY A 58 -8.38 -2.35 -11.66
CA GLY A 58 -9.57 -2.88 -10.97
C GLY A 58 -9.31 -3.30 -9.52
N VAL A 59 -8.31 -2.71 -8.86
CA VAL A 59 -8.02 -2.93 -7.43
C VAL A 59 -8.69 -1.82 -6.61
N SER A 60 -9.63 -2.21 -5.76
CA SER A 60 -10.24 -1.28 -4.80
C SER A 60 -9.26 -0.93 -3.68
N VAL A 61 -9.32 0.30 -3.19
CA VAL A 61 -8.38 0.81 -2.18
C VAL A 61 -9.15 1.29 -0.95
N VAL A 62 -8.74 0.80 0.23
CA VAL A 62 -9.12 1.36 1.53
C VAL A 62 -7.93 2.14 2.05
N GLU A 63 -8.13 3.40 2.42
CA GLU A 63 -7.04 4.23 2.93
C GLU A 63 -6.89 4.07 4.45
N CYS A 64 -5.66 3.89 4.90
CA CYS A 64 -5.25 3.99 6.31
C CYS A 64 -4.15 5.04 6.41
N SER A 65 -4.50 6.25 6.85
CA SER A 65 -3.57 7.38 6.94
C SER A 65 -3.21 7.73 8.38
N GLY A 66 -2.11 8.45 8.56
CA GLY A 66 -1.74 9.02 9.85
C GLY A 66 -0.91 8.09 10.73
N VAL A 67 -0.32 7.03 10.16
CA VAL A 67 0.63 6.18 10.89
C VAL A 67 1.84 7.01 11.32
N GLU A 68 2.08 7.08 12.62
CA GLU A 68 3.17 7.83 13.20
C GLU A 68 4.55 7.22 12.88
N PRO A 69 5.62 8.02 12.81
CA PRO A 69 6.98 7.49 12.78
C PRO A 69 7.24 6.57 13.98
N ASN A 70 7.87 5.42 13.75
CA ASN A 70 8.09 4.38 14.76
C ASN A 70 6.77 3.91 15.43
N PRO A 71 5.87 3.30 14.64
CA PRO A 71 4.51 3.01 15.10
C PRO A 71 4.50 2.04 16.28
N ARG A 72 3.62 2.29 17.25
CA ARG A 72 3.42 1.38 18.40
C ARG A 72 2.47 0.24 18.04
N ILE A 73 2.51 -0.84 18.83
CA ILE A 73 1.60 -1.98 18.63
C ILE A 73 0.12 -1.61 18.72
N THR A 74 -0.20 -0.57 19.50
CA THR A 74 -1.56 -0.02 19.62
C THR A 74 -2.08 0.49 18.27
N THR A 75 -1.22 1.16 17.49
CA THR A 75 -1.55 1.68 16.15
C THR A 75 -1.83 0.54 15.19
N VAL A 76 -0.96 -0.47 15.15
CA VAL A 76 -1.16 -1.66 14.30
C VAL A 76 -2.47 -2.38 14.63
N ARG A 77 -2.76 -2.55 15.92
CA ARG A 77 -4.01 -3.18 16.38
C ARG A 77 -5.26 -2.35 16.08
N GLY A 78 -5.16 -1.02 16.01
CA GLY A 78 -6.27 -0.14 15.60
C GLY A 78 -6.60 -0.22 14.10
N VAL A 79 -5.61 -0.58 13.28
CA VAL A 79 -5.77 -0.70 11.81
C VAL A 79 -6.37 -2.05 11.40
N ALA A 80 -6.06 -3.13 12.10
CA ALA A 80 -6.62 -4.46 11.82
C ALA A 80 -8.17 -4.52 11.79
N PRO A 81 -8.92 -3.95 12.75
CA PRO A 81 -10.39 -3.99 12.73
C PRO A 81 -11.01 -3.11 11.64
N SER A 82 -10.36 -2.02 11.23
CA SER A 82 -10.86 -1.13 10.16
C SER A 82 -10.66 -1.71 8.74
N SER A 83 -9.87 -2.77 8.59
CA SER A 83 -9.68 -3.50 7.32
C SER A 83 -10.79 -4.52 7.01
N HIS A 84 -11.57 -4.94 8.02
CA HIS A 84 -12.72 -5.83 7.88
C HIS A 84 -13.98 -4.99 7.62
N GLY A 85 -14.14 -4.58 6.36
CA GLY A 85 -15.25 -3.79 5.82
C GLY A 85 -16.39 -3.41 6.78
N THR A 86 -16.42 -2.14 7.18
CA THR A 86 -17.66 -1.51 7.63
C THR A 86 -18.58 -1.43 6.41
N SER A 87 -19.49 -2.39 6.28
CA SER A 87 -20.74 -2.22 5.54
C SER A 87 -21.49 -1.10 6.26
N ALA A 88 -21.42 0.12 5.72
CA ALA A 88 -22.29 1.19 6.14
C ALA A 88 -23.72 0.74 5.83
N ALA A 89 -24.48 0.45 6.88
CA ALA A 89 -25.92 0.33 6.80
C ALA A 89 -26.50 1.65 6.29
N THR A 90 -27.25 1.58 5.19
CA THR A 90 -28.33 2.48 4.84
C THR A 90 -29.52 1.59 4.51
#